data_AF-A0A2N3C6L4-F1
#
_entry.id   AF-A0A2N3C6L4-F1
#
_cell.length_a   1.000
_cell.length_b   1.000
_cell.length_c   1.000
_cell.angle_alpha   90.00
_cell.angle_beta   90.00
_cell.angle_gamma   90.00
#
_symmetry.space_group_name_H-M   'P 1'
#
loop_
_entity.id
_entity.type
_entity.pdbx_description
1 polymer ?
#
loop_
_entity_poly.entity_id
_entity_poly.type
_entity_poly.pdbx_seq_one_letter_code
_entity_poly.pdbx_strand_id
1 'polypeptide(L)'
;ARDRPPSRPMAERTGRIQRAMNNHFEGLILFTLAVVVVTFTKISTPFTAACAWAYLAARVAYVPAYVLGWRPGRSLVWSAGWLATVLMIVASLL
;
A
#
# COMPACT_ATOMS: atom_id res chain seq x y z
N ALA A 1 -23.56 14.51 8.85
CA ALA A 1 -22.31 15.18 8.44
C ALA A 1 -21.28 14.20 7.84
N ARG A 2 -21.40 12.88 8.07
CA ARG A 2 -20.60 11.83 7.41
C ARG A 2 -21.12 11.44 6.02
N ASP A 3 -22.45 11.42 5.86
CA ASP A 3 -23.11 10.86 4.67
C ASP A 3 -23.42 11.89 3.58
N ARG A 4 -23.03 13.16 3.79
CA ARG A 4 -23.30 14.24 2.83
C ARG A 4 -21.99 14.64 2.16
N PRO A 5 -22.00 14.89 0.83
CA PRO A 5 -20.81 15.40 0.16
C PRO A 5 -20.38 16.74 0.77
N PRO A 6 -19.09 17.10 0.69
CA PRO A 6 -18.60 18.38 1.19
C PRO A 6 -19.41 19.54 0.59
N SER A 7 -19.83 20.48 1.43
CA SER A 7 -20.53 21.70 0.97
C SER A 7 -19.62 22.66 0.19
N ARG A 8 -18.31 22.45 0.23
CA ARG A 8 -17.28 23.22 -0.49
C ARG A 8 -16.24 22.26 -1.07
N PRO A 9 -15.60 22.62 -2.21
CA PRO A 9 -14.48 21.84 -2.74
C PRO A 9 -13.39 21.64 -1.68
N MET A 10 -12.83 20.43 -1.62
CA MET A 10 -11.73 20.13 -0.71
C MET A 10 -10.49 20.94 -1.09
N ALA A 11 -9.75 21.41 -0.08
CA ALA A 11 -8.40 21.94 -0.30
C ALA A 11 -7.54 20.88 -1.02
N GLU A 12 -6.66 21.31 -1.92
CA GLU A 12 -5.88 20.39 -2.77
C GLU A 12 -5.12 19.34 -1.95
N ARG A 13 -4.54 19.76 -0.82
CA ARG A 13 -3.78 18.89 0.09
C ARG A 13 -4.67 17.81 0.70
N THR A 14 -5.89 18.18 1.13
CA THR A 14 -6.89 17.24 1.65
C THR A 14 -7.32 16.25 0.56
N GLY A 15 -7.55 16.72 -0.66
CA GLY A 15 -7.86 15.85 -1.80
C GLY A 15 -6.73 14.87 -2.13
N ARG A 16 -5.46 15.29 -1.99
CA ARG A 16 -4.29 14.42 -2.14
C ARG A 16 -4.25 13.32 -1.07
N ILE A 17 -4.51 13.67 0.19
CA ILE A 17 -4.55 12.70 1.30
C ILE A 17 -5.69 11.69 1.09
N GLN A 18 -6.88 12.15 0.69
CA GLN A 18 -8.01 11.25 0.41
C GLN A 18 -7.66 10.22 -0.67
N ARG A 19 -6.99 10.65 -1.75
CA ARG A 19 -6.55 9.71 -2.80
C ARG A 19 -5.46 8.75 -2.31
N ALA A 20 -4.54 9.22 -1.47
CA ALA A 20 -3.53 8.34 -0.87
C ALA A 20 -4.18 7.27 0.02
N MET A 21 -5.19 7.64 0.82
CA MET A 21 -5.96 6.71 1.65
C MET A 21 -6.70 5.68 0.80
N ASN A 22 -7.40 6.10 -0.25
CA ASN A 22 -8.09 5.17 -1.15
C ASN A 22 -7.12 4.16 -1.79
N ASN A 23 -5.94 4.63 -2.23
CA ASN A 23 -4.91 3.75 -2.78
C ASN A 23 -4.36 2.74 -1.74
N HIS A 24 -4.27 3.14 -0.47
CA HIS A 24 -3.91 2.20 0.61
C HIS A 24 -4.94 1.10 0.77
N PHE A 25 -6.23 1.43 0.79
CA PHE A 25 -7.28 0.42 0.88
C PHE A 25 -7.23 -0.58 -0.28
N GLU A 26 -7.13 -0.09 -1.52
CA GLU A 26 -7.03 -0.95 -2.71
C GLU A 26 -5.85 -1.94 -2.60
N GLY A 27 -4.68 -1.44 -2.21
CA GLY A 27 -3.51 -2.30 -2.11
C GLY A 27 -3.39 -3.09 -0.80
N LEU A 28 -4.15 -2.75 0.24
CA LEU A 28 -4.18 -3.51 1.49
C LEU A 28 -4.91 -4.85 1.29
N ILE A 29 -5.93 -4.88 0.43
CA ILE A 29 -6.69 -6.10 0.12
C ILE A 29 -5.76 -7.20 -0.40
N LEU A 30 -4.95 -6.89 -1.41
CA LEU A 30 -4.02 -7.85 -2.00
C LEU A 30 -2.91 -8.27 -1.02
N PHE A 31 -2.37 -7.32 -0.25
CA PHE A 31 -1.34 -7.62 0.74
C PHE A 31 -1.87 -8.49 1.87
N THR A 32 -3.10 -8.24 2.33
CA THR A 32 -3.77 -9.05 3.35
C THR A 32 -3.91 -10.48 2.86
N LEU A 33 -4.35 -10.68 1.61
CA LEU A 33 -4.39 -12.01 1.00
C LEU A 33 -3.01 -12.68 1.03
N ALA A 34 -1.95 -11.98 0.61
CA ALA A 34 -0.59 -12.55 0.59
C ALA A 34 -0.13 -12.98 2.00
N VAL A 35 -0.36 -12.14 3.01
CA VAL A 35 -0.05 -12.47 4.41
C VAL A 35 -0.85 -13.66 4.90
N VAL A 36 -2.15 -13.71 4.61
CA VAL A 36 -3.03 -14.83 4.97
C VAL A 36 -2.52 -16.13 4.34
N VAL A 37 -2.20 -16.13 3.05
CA VAL A 37 -1.67 -17.34 2.38
C VAL A 37 -0.38 -17.81 3.05
N VAL A 38 0.62 -16.94 3.20
CA VAL A 38 1.91 -17.27 3.83
C VAL A 38 1.75 -17.80 5.25
N THR A 39 0.85 -17.21 6.04
CA THR A 39 0.64 -17.61 7.44
C THR A 39 -0.13 -18.91 7.57
N PHE A 40 -1.19 -19.12 6.76
CA PHE A 40 -2.00 -20.34 6.80
C PHE A 40 -1.26 -21.55 6.23
N THR A 41 -0.45 -21.38 5.19
CA THR A 41 0.38 -22.48 4.65
C THR A 41 1.60 -22.76 5.51
N LYS A 42 1.89 -21.89 6.50
CA LYS A 42 3.09 -21.94 7.36
C LYS A 42 4.41 -21.79 6.57
N ILE A 43 4.36 -21.18 5.37
CA ILE A 43 5.52 -20.90 4.51
C ILE A 43 6.08 -19.51 4.82
N SER A 44 6.30 -19.23 6.11
CA SER A 44 6.94 -17.99 6.54
C SER A 44 8.46 -18.14 6.48
N THR A 45 9.10 -17.34 5.64
CA THR A 45 10.56 -17.35 5.43
C THR A 45 11.14 -15.95 5.70
N PRO A 46 12.46 -15.81 5.89
CA PRO A 46 13.09 -14.50 5.97
C PRO A 46 12.78 -13.62 4.74
N PHE A 47 12.59 -14.22 3.57
CA PHE A 47 12.22 -13.52 2.34
C PHE A 47 10.79 -12.96 2.39
N THR A 48 9.79 -13.77 2.78
CA THR A 48 8.40 -13.28 2.88
C THR A 48 8.26 -12.24 4.01
N ALA A 49 9.03 -12.37 5.09
CA ALA A 49 9.14 -11.36 6.14
C ALA A 49 9.76 -10.04 5.64
N ALA A 50 10.85 -10.11 4.86
CA ALA A 50 11.46 -8.92 4.26
C ALA A 50 10.50 -8.20 3.31
N CYS A 51 9.72 -8.95 2.51
CA CYS A 51 8.68 -8.38 1.66
C CYS A 51 7.58 -7.67 2.48
N ALA A 52 7.14 -8.26 3.59
CA ALA A 52 6.14 -7.63 4.46
C ALA A 52 6.64 -6.29 5.04
N TRP A 53 7.91 -6.24 5.49
CA TRP A 53 8.53 -5.00 5.94
C TRP A 53 8.71 -3.98 4.82
N ALA A 54 9.11 -4.42 3.62
CA ALA A 54 9.23 -3.56 2.45
C ALA A 54 7.88 -2.94 2.06
N TYR A 55 6.79 -3.71 2.12
CA TYR A 55 5.44 -3.20 1.91
C TYR A 55 5.09 -2.11 2.94
N LEU A 56 5.33 -2.36 4.22
CA LEU A 56 5.04 -1.39 5.28
C LEU A 56 5.84 -0.08 5.08
N ALA A 57 7.15 -0.19 4.83
CA ALA A 57 8.00 0.96 4.56
C ALA A 57 7.52 1.76 3.33
N ALA A 58 7.14 1.07 2.26
CA ALA A 58 6.57 1.70 1.07
C ALA A 58 5.28 2.46 1.38
N ARG A 59 4.40 1.93 2.24
CA ARG A 59 3.16 2.62 2.65
C ARG A 59 3.44 3.89 3.44
N VAL A 60 4.37 3.83 4.40
CA VAL A 60 4.79 5.00 5.17
C VAL A 60 5.41 6.07 4.26
N ALA A 61 6.23 5.68 3.29
CA ALA A 61 6.85 6.62 2.35
C ALA A 61 5.88 7.17 1.30
N TYR A 62 4.82 6.43 0.94
CA TYR A 62 3.87 6.82 -0.09
C TYR A 62 3.04 8.04 0.31
N VAL A 63 2.62 8.13 1.58
CA VAL A 63 1.81 9.24 2.09
C VAL A 63 2.51 10.61 1.92
N PRO A 64 3.74 10.84 2.44
CA PRO A 64 4.43 12.11 2.24
C PRO A 64 4.76 12.35 0.76
N ALA A 65 5.13 11.32 -0.01
CA ALA A 65 5.34 11.46 -1.46
C ALA A 65 4.08 11.98 -2.18
N TYR A 66 2.90 11.52 -1.77
CA TYR A 66 1.62 11.96 -2.34
C TYR A 66 1.26 13.39 -1.91
N VAL A 67 1.43 13.71 -0.63
CA VAL A 67 1.12 15.05 -0.08
C VAL A 67 1.98 16.12 -0.75
N LEU A 68 3.28 15.85 -0.89
CA LEU A 68 4.25 16.75 -1.52
C LEU A 68 4.09 16.81 -3.05
N GLY A 69 3.31 15.90 -3.65
CA GLY A 69 3.13 15.84 -5.11
C GLY A 69 4.38 15.36 -5.84
N TRP A 70 5.24 14.58 -5.19
CA TRP A 70 6.52 14.15 -5.71
C TRP A 70 6.37 13.19 -6.90
N ARG A 71 6.91 13.61 -8.06
CA ARG A 71 6.94 12.83 -9.31
C ARG A 71 8.40 12.69 -9.77
N PRO A 72 8.87 11.49 -10.15
CA PRO A 72 8.15 10.21 -10.23
C PRO A 72 8.10 9.40 -8.92
N GLY A 73 8.65 9.91 -7.80
CA GLY A 73 8.87 9.15 -6.56
C GLY A 73 7.63 8.41 -6.04
N ARG A 74 6.44 9.00 -6.16
CA ARG A 74 5.17 8.32 -5.81
C ARG A 74 4.99 6.97 -6.52
N SER A 75 5.27 6.90 -7.82
CA SER A 75 5.09 5.69 -8.61
C SER A 75 6.13 4.63 -8.26
N LEU A 76 7.38 5.04 -8.01
CA LEU A 76 8.44 4.12 -7.60
C LEU A 76 8.13 3.46 -6.25
N VAL A 77 7.70 4.26 -5.26
CA VAL A 77 7.30 3.76 -3.93
C VAL A 77 6.09 2.84 -4.03
N TRP A 78 5.10 3.18 -4.87
CA TRP A 78 3.95 2.32 -5.11
C TRP A 78 4.36 0.97 -5.73
N SER A 79 5.21 0.98 -6.76
CA SER A 79 5.70 -0.24 -7.40
C SER A 79 6.48 -1.13 -6.45
N ALA A 80 7.24 -0.56 -5.51
CA ALA A 80 7.96 -1.33 -4.49
C ALA A 80 6.98 -2.11 -3.58
N GLY A 81 5.92 -1.46 -3.09
CA GLY A 81 4.90 -2.13 -2.29
C GLY A 81 4.10 -3.18 -3.08
N TRP A 82 3.78 -2.88 -4.33
CA TRP A 82 3.14 -3.85 -5.23
C TRP A 82 4.03 -5.08 -5.48
N LEU A 83 5.30 -4.87 -5.80
CA LEU A 83 6.26 -5.94 -6.08
C LEU A 83 6.48 -6.81 -4.84
N ALA A 84 6.60 -6.20 -3.65
CA ALA A 84 6.69 -6.95 -2.39
C ALA A 84 5.50 -7.88 -2.18
N THR A 85 4.28 -7.43 -2.52
CA THR A 85 3.06 -8.25 -2.42
C THR A 85 3.09 -9.42 -3.40
N VAL A 86 3.46 -9.17 -4.66
CA VAL A 86 3.55 -10.22 -5.69
C VAL A 86 4.60 -11.27 -5.32
N LEU A 87 5.78 -10.83 -4.86
CA LEU A 87 6.86 -11.72 -4.45
C LEU A 87 6.47 -12.61 -3.26
N MET A 88 5.68 -12.10 -2.31
CA MET A 88 5.15 -12.93 -1.21
C MET A 88 4.24 -14.05 -1.73
N ILE A 89 3.35 -13.73 -2.66
CA ILE A 89 2.44 -14.73 -3.23
C ILE A 89 3.25 -15.79 -4.01
N VAL A 90 4.16 -15.37 -4.88
CA VAL A 90 5.00 -16.30 -5.65
C VAL A 90 5.82 -17.20 -4.72
N ALA A 91 6.44 -16.63 -3.68
CA ALA A 91 7.21 -17.40 -2.70
C ALA A 91 6.36 -18.40 -1.90
N SER A 92 5.05 -18.17 -1.77
CA SER A 92 4.13 -19.12 -1.11
C SER A 92 3.71 -20.30 -1.97
N LEU A 93 4.05 -20.29 -3.28
CA LEU A 93 3.75 -21.35 -4.23
C LEU A 93 4.93 -22.32 -4.45
N LEU A 94 6.08 -22.05 -3.80
CA LEU A 94 7.32 -22.82 -3.88
C LEU A 94 7.54 -23.57 -2.56
#